data_AF-W2MJF7-F1
#
_entry.id   AF-W2MJF7-F1
#
_cell.length_a   1.000
_cell.length_b   1.000
_cell.length_c   1.000
_cell.angle_alpha   90.00
_cell.angle_beta   90.00
_cell.angle_gamma   90.00
#
_symmetry.space_group_name_H-M   'P 1'
#
loop_
_entity.id
_entity.type
_entity.pdbx_description
1 polymer ?
#
loop_
_entity_poly.entity_id
_entity_poly.type
_entity_poly.pdbx_seq_one_letter_code
_entity_poly.pdbx_strand_id
1 'polypeptide(L)'
;MTTLEQLSEHCRTGIEQDLIAVAATFGIAAPLKRTEQHGSLIDEEMVNFHSSLAIASGKPLADFVRLVRGQTAADPRPNKDMYELPRPKDPALHEAWGRWMTSSKMEPLQSGYRTGHRDRPPDRGTTGQFTNPFLKYDGIFAKEVYISVVGVVDKDGTDIRIIDDYSFPDGASINDFTDRSNLPVISYSPPGDIARRIFELRRQYSNVRILILLGDVSACGFGWCGSLAWYFLPGTLINGLYEQTPCWTPANLRTLKGLFWCDDHTCIEPEDELRCFRANLVLRRSMTTVLGPSAINKRTFTEWSECGKALGLICDTRNGTVTIPKEKIMKAELRVSTMLSCGTATKTQLLQLLGSLRHVTTCCPPARAFYQRLQSAATTTPRYKRLRLSEEAVEDLKWFRYILQHHERFNGIPVAQFANESIPMVHAHMDASDDGLCVLEPMLRQYSGFNFPIPPRHSFETMHRLIRLTSESYKVEFSQLLFGDRQCKRSIMDPEAVQQAAAGSNLQPSSLASGVSVFSGVHGTARAWSGERDGRCGFPSLEH
;
A
#
# COMPACT_ATOMS: atom_id res chain seq x y z
N MET A 1 -18.81 21.32 12.87
CA MET A 1 -17.87 20.55 13.70
C MET A 1 -18.31 20.54 15.15
N THR A 2 -18.48 21.70 15.80
CA THR A 2 -18.85 21.83 17.21
C THR A 2 -20.09 21.00 17.62
N THR A 3 -21.16 21.00 16.83
CA THR A 3 -22.36 20.20 17.14
C THR A 3 -22.12 18.69 17.12
N LEU A 4 -21.25 18.19 16.23
CA LEU A 4 -20.94 16.77 16.14
C LEU A 4 -19.99 16.35 17.27
N GLU A 5 -19.05 17.22 17.64
CA GLU A 5 -18.19 17.04 18.81
C GLU A 5 -19.04 17.00 20.11
N GLN A 6 -20.04 17.87 20.24
CA GLN A 6 -20.99 17.86 21.36
C GLN A 6 -21.84 16.59 21.41
N LEU A 7 -22.29 16.08 20.26
CA LEU A 7 -23.05 14.82 20.18
C LEU A 7 -22.18 13.61 20.55
N SER A 8 -20.93 13.57 20.06
CA SER A 8 -19.96 12.53 20.44
C SER A 8 -19.72 12.53 21.95
N GLU A 9 -19.54 13.71 22.55
CA GLU A 9 -19.37 13.86 24.00
C GLU A 9 -20.62 13.40 24.78
N HIS A 10 -21.80 13.74 24.27
CA HIS A 10 -23.06 13.31 24.87
C HIS A 10 -23.22 11.78 24.84
N CYS A 11 -22.93 11.14 23.69
CA CYS A 11 -22.96 9.68 23.58
C CYS A 11 -21.97 9.03 24.55
N ARG A 12 -20.74 9.56 24.66
CA ARG A 12 -19.73 9.03 25.58
C ARG A 12 -20.18 9.12 27.04
N THR A 13 -20.65 10.30 27.45
CA THR A 13 -21.18 10.53 28.80
C THR A 13 -22.35 9.60 29.12
N GLY A 14 -23.26 9.38 28.15
CA GLY A 14 -24.38 8.46 28.31
C GLY A 14 -23.93 7.02 28.58
N ILE A 15 -22.96 6.51 27.81
CA ILE A 15 -22.40 5.16 28.01
C ILE A 15 -21.74 5.04 29.39
N GLU A 16 -20.98 6.06 29.80
CA GLU A 16 -20.35 6.07 31.12
C GLU A 16 -21.39 6.06 32.24
N GLN A 17 -22.47 6.84 32.13
CA GLN A 17 -23.57 6.84 33.08
C GLN A 17 -24.28 5.48 33.16
N ASP A 18 -24.53 4.84 32.02
CA ASP A 18 -25.12 3.49 31.97
C ASP A 18 -24.21 2.46 32.66
N LEU A 19 -22.90 2.53 32.43
CA LEU A 19 -21.91 1.67 33.10
C LEU A 19 -21.88 1.91 34.61
N ILE A 20 -21.93 3.16 35.06
CA ILE A 20 -22.01 3.52 36.48
C ILE A 20 -23.29 2.97 37.11
N ALA A 21 -24.42 3.09 36.43
CA ALA A 21 -25.70 2.56 36.90
C ALA A 21 -25.65 1.03 37.05
N VAL A 22 -25.07 0.32 36.08
CA VAL A 22 -24.88 -1.13 36.19
C VAL A 22 -23.90 -1.47 37.32
N ALA A 23 -22.78 -0.76 37.45
CA ALA A 23 -21.83 -0.98 38.54
C ALA A 23 -22.44 -0.78 39.93
N ALA A 24 -23.31 0.21 40.08
CA ALA A 24 -24.04 0.46 41.32
C ALA A 24 -24.92 -0.73 41.75
N THR A 25 -25.50 -1.48 40.81
CA THR A 25 -26.27 -2.70 41.14
C THR A 25 -25.42 -3.81 41.76
N PHE A 26 -24.10 -3.78 41.57
CA PHE A 26 -23.13 -4.71 42.14
C PHE A 26 -22.32 -4.10 43.29
N GLY A 27 -22.65 -2.88 43.73
CA GLY A 27 -21.91 -2.18 44.79
C GLY A 27 -20.49 -1.76 44.39
N ILE A 28 -20.20 -1.67 43.08
CA ILE A 28 -18.89 -1.27 42.56
C ILE A 28 -18.86 0.25 42.38
N ALA A 29 -17.93 0.91 43.04
CA ALA A 29 -17.73 2.34 42.88
C ALA A 29 -17.03 2.66 41.54
N ALA A 30 -17.57 3.63 40.81
CA ALA A 30 -16.94 4.12 39.60
C ALA A 30 -15.79 5.09 39.91
N PRO A 31 -14.73 5.15 39.09
CA PRO A 31 -13.63 6.10 39.25
C PRO A 31 -14.15 7.55 39.20
N LEU A 32 -13.61 8.42 40.06
CA LEU A 32 -14.12 9.79 40.25
C LEU A 32 -13.84 10.71 39.05
N LYS A 33 -12.80 10.43 38.24
CA LYS A 33 -12.48 11.09 36.95
C LYS A 33 -11.57 10.18 36.13
N ARG A 34 -11.70 10.16 34.80
CA ARG A 34 -10.57 9.77 33.93
C ARG A 34 -9.40 10.68 34.28
N THR A 35 -8.27 10.12 34.66
CA THR A 35 -7.04 10.91 34.79
C THR A 35 -6.61 11.33 33.39
N GLU A 36 -6.97 12.55 32.96
CA GLU A 36 -6.39 13.18 31.75
C GLU A 36 -4.88 13.44 31.91
N GLN A 37 -4.30 13.07 33.04
CA GLN A 37 -2.88 13.19 33.32
C GLN A 37 -2.12 12.03 32.68
N HIS A 38 -1.48 12.36 31.55
CA HIS A 38 -0.43 11.64 30.84
C HIS A 38 -0.96 10.63 29.84
N GLY A 39 -1.08 11.06 28.58
CA GLY A 39 -1.38 10.22 27.40
C GLY A 39 -0.33 9.17 27.04
N SER A 40 0.31 8.56 28.05
CA SER A 40 1.33 7.52 27.94
C SER A 40 1.21 6.42 29.01
N LEU A 41 0.30 6.54 29.98
CA LEU A 41 0.09 5.54 31.03
C LEU A 41 -1.29 4.88 30.89
N ILE A 42 -1.35 3.56 31.09
CA ILE A 42 -2.61 2.82 31.16
C ILE A 42 -3.35 3.30 32.41
N ASP A 43 -4.63 3.67 32.27
CA ASP A 43 -5.48 4.06 33.39
C ASP A 43 -5.84 2.82 34.22
N GLU A 44 -4.99 2.51 35.21
CA GLU A 44 -5.13 1.33 36.07
C GLU A 44 -6.45 1.34 36.85
N GLU A 45 -6.96 2.51 37.24
CA GLU A 45 -8.25 2.63 37.92
C GLU A 45 -9.39 2.18 37.00
N MET A 46 -9.39 2.63 35.74
CA MET A 46 -10.36 2.20 34.74
C MET A 46 -10.22 0.71 34.40
N VAL A 47 -9.00 0.17 34.35
CA VAL A 47 -8.78 -1.27 34.13
C VAL A 47 -9.36 -2.08 35.29
N ASN A 48 -9.10 -1.67 36.53
CA ASN A 48 -9.62 -2.34 37.74
C ASN A 48 -11.14 -2.25 37.83
N PHE A 49 -11.72 -1.10 37.50
CA PHE A 49 -13.16 -0.89 37.44
C PHE A 49 -13.83 -1.85 36.44
N HIS A 50 -13.36 -1.87 35.18
CA HIS A 50 -13.93 -2.76 34.17
C HIS A 50 -13.74 -4.24 34.50
N SER A 51 -12.58 -4.62 35.06
CA SER A 51 -12.29 -6.00 35.45
C SER A 51 -13.24 -6.47 36.55
N SER A 52 -13.40 -5.65 37.59
CA SER A 52 -14.32 -5.93 38.72
C SER A 52 -15.76 -6.05 38.23
N LEU A 53 -16.18 -5.13 37.35
CA LEU A 53 -17.53 -5.14 36.79
C LEU A 53 -17.77 -6.37 35.89
N ALA A 54 -16.79 -6.76 35.08
CA ALA A 54 -16.88 -7.96 34.24
C ALA A 54 -17.11 -9.21 35.09
N ILE A 55 -16.31 -9.38 36.16
CA ILE A 55 -16.40 -10.52 37.09
C ILE A 55 -17.75 -10.51 37.81
N ALA A 56 -18.15 -9.39 38.41
CA ALA A 56 -19.38 -9.30 39.18
C ALA A 56 -20.64 -9.48 38.32
N SER A 57 -20.62 -9.00 37.07
CA SER A 57 -21.76 -9.10 36.16
C SER A 57 -22.04 -10.52 35.68
N GLY A 58 -21.04 -11.40 35.70
CA GLY A 58 -21.14 -12.78 35.20
C GLY A 58 -21.53 -12.89 33.71
N LYS A 59 -21.48 -11.79 32.95
CA LYS A 59 -21.89 -11.76 31.55
C LYS A 59 -20.87 -12.51 30.67
N PRO A 60 -21.31 -13.18 29.58
CA PRO A 60 -20.39 -13.61 28.53
C PRO A 60 -19.54 -12.43 28.04
N LEU A 61 -18.26 -12.66 27.73
CA LEU A 61 -17.33 -11.60 27.34
C LEU A 61 -17.87 -10.74 26.18
N ALA A 62 -18.49 -11.37 25.17
CA ALA A 62 -19.10 -10.66 24.06
C ALA A 62 -20.16 -9.65 24.56
N ASP A 63 -21.08 -10.07 25.42
CA ASP A 63 -22.14 -9.22 25.96
C ASP A 63 -21.60 -8.14 26.89
N PHE A 64 -20.54 -8.44 27.65
CA PHE A 64 -19.85 -7.43 28.46
C PHE A 64 -19.20 -6.36 27.57
N VAL A 65 -18.51 -6.76 26.49
CA VAL A 65 -17.96 -5.81 25.51
C VAL A 65 -19.07 -4.99 24.84
N ARG A 66 -20.23 -5.58 24.57
CA ARG A 66 -21.40 -4.84 24.08
C ARG A 66 -21.84 -3.77 25.07
N LEU A 67 -21.92 -4.09 26.36
CA LEU A 67 -22.25 -3.16 27.42
C LEU A 67 -21.24 -2.00 27.48
N VAL A 68 -19.94 -2.29 27.52
CA VAL A 68 -18.87 -1.27 27.58
C VAL A 68 -18.88 -0.35 26.36
N ARG A 69 -19.30 -0.85 25.19
CA ARG A 69 -19.45 -0.06 23.95
C ARG A 69 -20.81 0.64 23.82
N GLY A 70 -21.74 0.46 24.76
CA GLY A 70 -23.11 0.97 24.66
C GLY A 70 -23.93 0.35 23.50
N GLN A 71 -23.61 -0.87 23.09
CA GLN A 71 -24.34 -1.56 22.02
C GLN A 71 -25.68 -2.08 22.56
N THR A 72 -26.77 -1.62 21.96
CA THR A 72 -28.14 -2.03 22.30
C THR A 72 -28.81 -2.68 21.09
N ALA A 73 -30.01 -3.23 21.27
CA ALA A 73 -30.81 -3.71 20.13
C ALA A 73 -31.23 -2.57 19.20
N ALA A 74 -31.46 -1.37 19.75
CA ALA A 74 -31.81 -0.18 18.98
C ALA A 74 -30.60 0.45 18.26
N ASP A 75 -29.41 0.32 18.84
CA ASP A 75 -28.16 0.79 18.24
C ASP A 75 -27.04 -0.25 18.42
N PRO A 76 -26.86 -1.16 17.44
CA PRO A 76 -25.88 -2.22 17.51
C PRO A 76 -24.45 -1.76 17.21
N ARG A 77 -24.22 -0.51 16.83
CA ARG A 77 -22.91 -0.03 16.35
C ARG A 77 -21.86 -0.05 17.48
N PRO A 78 -20.65 -0.57 17.25
CA PRO A 78 -19.56 -0.57 18.24
C PRO A 78 -18.96 0.81 18.48
N ASN A 79 -18.92 1.65 17.45
CA ASN A 79 -18.48 3.04 17.55
C ASN A 79 -19.69 3.97 17.42
N LYS A 80 -20.02 4.69 18.49
CA LYS A 80 -21.19 5.59 18.54
C LYS A 80 -20.99 6.90 17.77
N ASP A 81 -19.74 7.24 17.48
CA ASP A 81 -19.39 8.41 16.66
C ASP A 81 -19.66 8.17 15.17
N MET A 82 -19.80 6.91 14.73
CA MET A 82 -20.01 6.55 13.33
C MET A 82 -21.49 6.55 12.98
N TYR A 83 -21.98 7.61 12.35
CA TYR A 83 -23.37 7.77 11.94
C TYR A 83 -23.79 6.81 10.82
N GLU A 84 -25.08 6.44 10.79
CA GLU A 84 -25.62 5.74 9.63
C GLU A 84 -25.60 6.66 8.41
N LEU A 85 -24.87 6.25 7.38
CA LEU A 85 -24.78 7.02 6.15
C LEU A 85 -26.03 6.79 5.30
N PRO A 86 -26.73 7.84 4.85
CA PRO A 86 -27.77 7.67 3.84
C PRO A 86 -27.16 7.07 2.57
N ARG A 87 -27.95 6.24 1.86
CA ARG A 87 -27.49 5.62 0.62
C ARG A 87 -27.03 6.70 -0.37
N PRO A 88 -25.80 6.64 -0.90
CA PRO A 88 -25.30 7.61 -1.86
C PRO A 88 -26.16 7.64 -3.13
N LYS A 89 -26.28 8.82 -3.74
CA LYS A 89 -26.99 8.98 -5.02
C LYS A 89 -26.23 8.33 -6.17
N ASP A 90 -24.91 8.40 -6.13
CA ASP A 90 -24.01 7.81 -7.13
C ASP A 90 -24.01 6.27 -7.01
N PRO A 91 -24.44 5.55 -8.07
CA PRO A 91 -24.39 4.08 -8.10
C PRO A 91 -22.99 3.50 -7.92
N ALA A 92 -21.93 4.21 -8.33
CA ALA A 92 -20.55 3.74 -8.18
C ALA A 92 -20.15 3.53 -6.71
N LEU A 93 -20.82 4.23 -5.77
CA LEU A 93 -20.55 4.13 -4.34
C LEU A 93 -21.41 3.07 -3.64
N HIS A 94 -22.39 2.46 -4.31
CA HIS A 94 -23.35 1.56 -3.65
C HIS A 94 -22.69 0.32 -3.07
N GLU A 95 -21.71 -0.26 -3.76
CA GLU A 95 -20.98 -1.42 -3.26
C GLU A 95 -20.17 -1.06 -2.00
N ALA A 96 -19.36 0.00 -2.08
CA ALA A 96 -18.55 0.46 -0.96
C ALA A 96 -19.42 0.84 0.24
N TRP A 97 -20.56 1.53 0.00
CA TRP A 97 -21.53 1.88 1.02
C TRP A 97 -22.15 0.64 1.66
N GLY A 98 -22.61 -0.34 0.87
CA GLY A 98 -23.19 -1.57 1.39
C GLY A 98 -22.22 -2.32 2.30
N ARG A 99 -20.97 -2.52 1.83
CA ARG A 99 -19.91 -3.17 2.61
C ARG A 99 -19.56 -2.39 3.88
N TRP A 100 -19.47 -1.07 3.79
CA TRP A 100 -19.21 -0.19 4.94
C TRP A 100 -20.33 -0.30 5.98
N MET A 101 -21.60 -0.26 5.57
CA MET A 101 -22.74 -0.34 6.47
C MET A 101 -22.84 -1.71 7.16
N THR A 102 -22.59 -2.81 6.45
CA THR A 102 -22.52 -4.16 7.04
C THR A 102 -21.38 -4.27 8.05
N SER A 103 -20.19 -3.79 7.68
CA SER A 103 -18.99 -3.90 8.53
C SER A 103 -19.09 -2.99 9.77
N SER A 104 -19.70 -1.80 9.63
CA SER A 104 -19.87 -0.82 10.71
C SER A 104 -20.92 -1.22 11.73
N LYS A 105 -21.85 -2.10 11.36
CA LYS A 105 -22.87 -2.64 12.28
C LYS A 105 -22.40 -3.88 13.02
N MET A 106 -21.27 -4.48 12.62
CA MET A 106 -20.81 -5.79 13.11
C MET A 106 -21.98 -6.76 13.29
N GLU A 107 -22.85 -6.89 12.27
CA GLU A 107 -23.82 -7.97 12.32
C GLU A 107 -23.04 -9.27 12.46
N PRO A 108 -23.41 -10.15 13.41
CA PRO A 108 -22.74 -11.41 13.55
C PRO A 108 -22.96 -12.17 12.25
N LEU A 109 -21.94 -12.18 11.38
CA LEU A 109 -21.76 -13.28 10.46
C LEU A 109 -21.84 -14.51 11.35
N GLN A 110 -22.91 -15.28 11.20
CA GLN A 110 -23.04 -16.58 11.83
C GLN A 110 -21.74 -17.29 11.50
N SER A 111 -20.86 -17.38 12.51
CA SER A 111 -19.64 -18.15 12.40
C SER A 111 -20.10 -19.59 12.26
N GLY A 112 -20.32 -19.99 11.01
CA GLY A 112 -20.21 -21.38 10.63
C GLY A 112 -18.80 -21.75 11.05
N TYR A 113 -18.67 -22.35 12.22
CA TYR A 113 -17.49 -23.09 12.62
C TYR A 113 -17.01 -23.83 11.37
N ARG A 114 -15.87 -23.44 10.81
CA ARG A 114 -15.20 -24.27 9.80
C ARG A 114 -14.78 -25.54 10.52
N THR A 115 -15.65 -26.54 10.50
CA THR A 115 -15.45 -27.88 11.08
C THR A 115 -14.32 -28.68 10.41
N GLY A 116 -13.53 -28.06 9.53
CA GLY A 116 -12.48 -28.71 8.75
C GLY A 116 -11.08 -28.75 9.39
N HIS A 117 -10.76 -27.93 10.38
CA HIS A 117 -9.45 -28.01 11.05
C HIS A 117 -9.49 -28.99 12.23
N ARG A 118 -9.62 -30.28 11.92
CA ARG A 118 -9.52 -31.38 12.91
C ARG A 118 -8.09 -31.86 13.15
N ASP A 119 -7.10 -31.31 12.47
CA ASP A 119 -5.71 -31.69 12.70
C ASP A 119 -5.08 -30.79 13.75
N ARG A 120 -5.11 -31.29 15.00
CA ARG A 120 -4.18 -30.89 16.06
C ARG A 120 -2.76 -30.85 15.49
N PRO A 121 -2.01 -29.74 15.64
CA PRO A 121 -0.57 -29.82 15.52
C PRO A 121 -0.05 -30.83 16.55
N PRO A 122 0.88 -31.73 16.21
CA PRO A 122 1.48 -32.64 17.16
C PRO A 122 2.20 -31.83 18.24
N ASP A 123 1.88 -32.17 19.49
CA ASP A 123 2.45 -31.62 20.72
C ASP A 123 3.97 -31.88 20.72
N ARG A 124 4.75 -30.95 20.18
CA ARG A 124 6.21 -30.95 20.30
C ARG A 124 6.61 -29.90 21.31
N GLY A 125 6.75 -30.36 22.55
CA GLY A 125 7.25 -29.57 23.65
C GLY A 125 8.60 -28.93 23.32
N THR A 126 8.66 -27.62 23.45
CA THR A 126 9.61 -26.89 24.32
C THR A 126 9.32 -25.39 24.19
N THR A 127 9.23 -24.73 25.35
CA THR A 127 9.02 -23.29 25.58
C THR A 127 7.65 -22.67 25.22
N GLY A 128 6.77 -22.57 26.24
CA GLY A 128 5.67 -21.61 26.32
C GLY A 128 4.38 -21.96 25.58
N GLN A 129 3.61 -22.94 26.10
CA GLN A 129 2.27 -23.28 25.60
C GLN A 129 1.31 -22.08 25.63
N PHE A 130 1.00 -21.49 24.48
CA PHE A 130 -0.24 -20.74 24.24
C PHE A 130 -1.15 -21.56 23.32
N THR A 131 -1.58 -22.72 23.79
CA THR A 131 -2.74 -23.41 23.22
C THR A 131 -3.94 -22.93 24.03
N ASN A 132 -4.89 -22.18 23.44
CA ASN A 132 -6.09 -21.85 24.21
C ASN A 132 -7.41 -21.93 23.45
N PRO A 133 -8.29 -22.84 23.92
CA PRO A 133 -9.72 -22.66 23.86
C PRO A 133 -10.31 -22.11 25.18
N PHE A 134 -9.53 -21.93 26.25
CA PHE A 134 -10.02 -21.52 27.58
C PHE A 134 -9.00 -20.70 28.39
N LEU A 135 -8.94 -19.38 28.19
CA LEU A 135 -8.28 -18.52 29.19
C LEU A 135 -9.22 -18.35 30.38
N LYS A 136 -8.73 -18.73 31.57
CA LYS A 136 -9.30 -18.33 32.86
C LYS A 136 -8.37 -17.27 33.44
N TYR A 137 -8.79 -16.01 33.39
CA TYR A 137 -8.12 -14.91 34.09
C TYR A 137 -9.11 -14.33 35.10
N ASP A 138 -8.76 -14.37 36.39
CA ASP A 138 -9.58 -13.88 37.52
C ASP A 138 -11.07 -14.27 37.49
N GLY A 139 -11.36 -15.51 37.09
CA GLY A 139 -12.73 -16.05 37.08
C GLY A 139 -13.56 -15.73 35.83
N ILE A 140 -13.02 -14.97 34.87
CA ILE A 140 -13.67 -14.75 33.57
C ILE A 140 -13.41 -15.97 32.68
N PHE A 141 -14.48 -16.68 32.33
CA PHE A 141 -14.45 -17.75 31.33
C PHE A 141 -14.88 -17.19 29.99
N ALA A 142 -13.98 -17.18 29.02
CA ALA A 142 -14.32 -16.83 27.66
C ALA A 142 -13.93 -17.98 26.72
N LYS A 143 -14.94 -18.55 26.07
CA LYS A 143 -14.75 -19.28 24.80
C LYS A 143 -14.46 -18.20 23.75
N GLU A 144 -13.47 -18.42 22.88
CA GLU A 144 -13.10 -17.51 21.77
C GLU A 144 -12.22 -16.30 22.15
N VAL A 145 -11.22 -16.48 23.02
CA VAL A 145 -10.18 -15.46 23.27
C VAL A 145 -8.99 -15.71 22.35
N TYR A 146 -8.68 -14.71 21.51
CA TYR A 146 -7.45 -14.68 20.71
C TYR A 146 -6.48 -13.67 21.35
N ILE A 147 -5.28 -14.12 21.69
CA ILE A 147 -4.24 -13.25 22.24
C ILE A 147 -3.22 -12.98 21.16
N SER A 148 -2.95 -11.70 20.91
CA SER A 148 -1.84 -11.23 20.10
C SER A 148 -0.75 -10.67 21.01
N VAL A 149 0.51 -10.81 20.59
CA VAL A 149 1.62 -10.12 21.26
C VAL A 149 1.70 -8.68 20.80
N VAL A 150 2.23 -7.83 21.67
CA VAL A 150 2.45 -6.41 21.41
C VAL A 150 3.95 -6.15 21.37
N GLY A 151 4.41 -5.52 20.29
CA GLY A 151 5.79 -5.08 20.11
C GLY A 151 5.93 -3.57 20.28
N VAL A 152 7.11 -3.13 20.70
CA VAL A 152 7.48 -1.70 20.75
C VAL A 152 8.59 -1.46 19.72
N VAL A 153 8.42 -0.44 18.89
CA VAL A 153 9.36 -0.08 17.83
C VAL A 153 9.64 1.42 17.87
N ASP A 154 10.91 1.80 17.76
CA ASP A 154 11.31 3.19 17.60
C ASP A 154 10.84 3.74 16.25
N LYS A 155 10.12 4.86 16.27
CA LYS A 155 9.65 5.52 15.06
C LYS A 155 10.75 6.37 14.44
N ASP A 156 11.39 7.23 15.23
CA ASP A 156 12.42 8.19 14.81
C ASP A 156 13.38 8.58 15.96
N GLY A 157 13.54 7.71 16.97
CA GLY A 157 14.42 7.97 18.14
C GLY A 157 13.84 8.91 19.20
N THR A 158 12.72 9.57 18.93
CA THR A 158 12.00 10.46 19.87
C THR A 158 10.60 9.96 20.24
N ASP A 159 10.11 8.93 19.56
CA ASP A 159 8.73 8.44 19.66
C ASP A 159 8.72 6.91 19.54
N ILE A 160 7.92 6.26 20.37
CA ILE A 160 7.74 4.80 20.39
C ILE A 160 6.40 4.44 19.76
N ARG A 161 6.40 3.44 18.87
CA ARG A 161 5.18 2.86 18.33
C ARG A 161 4.93 1.51 18.97
N ILE A 162 3.74 1.38 19.54
CA ILE A 162 3.18 0.10 19.95
C ILE A 162 2.55 -0.55 18.71
N ILE A 163 2.90 -1.81 18.43
CA ILE A 163 2.43 -2.56 17.27
C ILE A 163 1.88 -3.91 17.73
N ASP A 164 0.61 -4.16 17.45
CA ASP A 164 0.01 -5.48 17.61
C ASP A 164 0.49 -6.44 16.53
N ASP A 165 0.93 -7.62 16.94
CA ASP A 165 1.34 -8.69 16.05
C ASP A 165 0.18 -9.64 15.74
N TYR A 166 -0.79 -9.14 14.99
CA TYR A 166 -1.99 -9.91 14.64
C TYR A 166 -1.73 -11.14 13.76
N SER A 167 -0.47 -11.39 13.36
CA SER A 167 -0.06 -12.58 12.61
C SER A 167 0.64 -13.61 13.49
N PHE A 168 0.62 -13.45 14.82
CA PHE A 168 1.17 -14.42 15.77
C PHE A 168 0.08 -14.94 16.73
N PRO A 169 0.13 -16.22 17.14
CA PRO A 169 1.00 -17.29 16.64
C PRO A 169 0.56 -17.82 15.27
N ASP A 170 1.52 -18.28 14.46
CA ASP A 170 1.25 -18.79 13.11
C ASP A 170 0.23 -19.96 13.17
N GLY A 171 -0.83 -19.88 12.36
CA GLY A 171 -1.89 -20.89 12.28
C GLY A 171 -2.97 -20.76 13.37
N ALA A 172 -2.80 -19.83 14.32
CA ALA A 172 -3.80 -19.52 15.33
C ALA A 172 -3.90 -18.02 15.64
N SER A 173 -3.43 -17.17 14.73
CA SER A 173 -3.40 -15.71 14.91
C SER A 173 -4.73 -15.06 14.53
N ILE A 174 -4.93 -13.80 14.95
CA ILE A 174 -6.10 -13.01 14.56
C ILE A 174 -6.23 -12.95 13.02
N ASN A 175 -5.12 -12.80 12.30
CA ASN A 175 -5.11 -12.76 10.84
C ASN A 175 -5.45 -14.11 10.20
N ASP A 176 -5.15 -15.25 10.85
CA ASP A 176 -5.50 -16.58 10.35
C ASP A 176 -7.02 -16.86 10.45
N PHE A 177 -7.66 -16.34 11.50
CA PHE A 177 -9.10 -16.48 11.72
C PHE A 177 -9.96 -15.35 11.14
N THR A 178 -9.34 -14.27 10.67
CA THR A 178 -10.09 -13.17 10.05
C THR A 178 -10.71 -13.64 8.73
N ASP A 179 -12.04 -13.56 8.62
CA ASP A 179 -12.72 -13.79 7.36
C ASP A 179 -12.38 -12.68 6.36
N ARG A 180 -11.88 -13.09 5.19
CA ARG A 180 -11.47 -12.19 4.11
C ARG A 180 -12.45 -12.19 2.94
N SER A 181 -13.52 -13.00 3.00
CA SER A 181 -14.48 -13.20 1.92
C SER A 181 -15.20 -11.90 1.52
N ASN A 182 -15.42 -11.01 2.48
CA ASN A 182 -16.15 -9.75 2.28
C ASN A 182 -15.22 -8.53 2.05
N LEU A 183 -13.90 -8.74 1.97
CA LEU A 183 -12.97 -7.64 1.74
C LEU A 183 -12.95 -7.25 0.25
N PRO A 184 -13.04 -5.95 -0.11
CA PRO A 184 -12.95 -5.51 -1.49
C PRO A 184 -11.55 -5.77 -2.07
N VAL A 185 -11.51 -5.98 -3.38
CA VAL A 185 -10.25 -5.99 -4.14
C VAL A 185 -9.78 -4.54 -4.29
N ILE A 186 -8.52 -4.28 -3.91
CA ILE A 186 -7.95 -2.93 -3.88
C ILE A 186 -6.69 -2.90 -4.73
N SER A 187 -6.67 -2.01 -5.72
CA SER A 187 -5.51 -1.80 -6.60
C SER A 187 -4.72 -0.56 -6.17
N TYR A 188 -3.41 -0.70 -6.03
CA TYR A 188 -2.51 0.43 -5.78
C TYR A 188 -2.17 1.17 -7.07
N SER A 189 -2.72 2.37 -7.27
CA SER A 189 -2.30 3.33 -8.32
C SER A 189 -2.08 4.82 -7.89
N PRO A 190 -2.03 5.21 -6.61
CA PRO A 190 -2.25 6.61 -6.26
C PRO A 190 -1.11 7.61 -6.55
N PRO A 191 0.20 7.28 -6.59
CA PRO A 191 1.21 8.28 -6.98
C PRO A 191 1.04 8.77 -8.42
N GLY A 192 0.69 7.87 -9.35
CA GLY A 192 0.48 8.22 -10.75
C GLY A 192 -0.75 9.11 -10.93
N ASP A 193 -1.81 8.86 -10.16
CA ASP A 193 -3.04 9.65 -10.19
C ASP A 193 -2.83 11.08 -9.64
N ILE A 194 -1.99 11.22 -8.60
CA ILE A 194 -1.52 12.52 -8.10
C ILE A 194 -0.77 13.28 -9.18
N ALA A 195 0.22 12.66 -9.82
CA ALA A 195 0.98 13.29 -10.89
C ALA A 195 0.08 13.68 -12.08
N ARG A 196 -0.85 12.79 -12.48
CA ARG A 196 -1.82 13.07 -13.55
C ARG A 196 -2.68 14.28 -13.21
N ARG A 197 -3.20 14.36 -11.99
CA ARG A 197 -4.00 15.50 -11.54
C ARG A 197 -3.22 16.81 -11.58
N ILE A 198 -1.97 16.82 -11.13
CA ILE A 198 -1.09 17.99 -11.21
C ILE A 198 -0.88 18.38 -12.69
N PHE A 199 -0.61 17.42 -13.56
CA PHE A 199 -0.43 17.65 -14.99
C PHE A 199 -1.68 18.25 -15.66
N GLU A 200 -2.86 17.66 -15.42
CA GLU A 200 -4.16 18.15 -15.91
C GLU A 200 -4.39 19.60 -15.51
N LEU A 201 -4.23 19.92 -14.22
CA LEU A 201 -4.49 21.26 -13.69
C LEU A 201 -3.49 22.28 -14.22
N ARG A 202 -2.20 21.95 -14.30
CA ARG A 202 -1.19 22.85 -14.88
C ARG A 202 -1.46 23.17 -16.34
N ARG A 203 -1.96 22.20 -17.11
CA ARG A 203 -2.35 22.44 -18.51
C ARG A 203 -3.60 23.29 -18.63
N GLN A 204 -4.55 23.10 -17.72
CA GLN A 204 -5.83 23.80 -17.75
C GLN A 204 -5.74 25.23 -17.19
N TYR A 205 -4.82 25.48 -16.26
CA TYR A 205 -4.67 26.75 -15.56
C TYR A 205 -3.21 27.24 -15.68
N SER A 206 -2.90 27.94 -16.78
CA SER A 206 -1.52 28.37 -17.06
C SER A 206 -0.99 29.47 -16.14
N ASN A 207 -1.89 30.27 -15.52
CA ASN A 207 -1.55 31.46 -14.74
C ASN A 207 -2.08 31.42 -13.29
N VAL A 208 -2.52 30.25 -12.82
CA VAL A 208 -3.06 30.08 -11.46
C VAL A 208 -2.17 29.11 -10.71
N ARG A 209 -1.86 29.42 -9.44
CA ARG A 209 -1.11 28.50 -8.58
C ARG A 209 -1.93 27.24 -8.36
N ILE A 210 -1.29 26.08 -8.47
CA ILE A 210 -1.91 24.80 -8.14
C ILE A 210 -1.45 24.43 -6.74
N LEU A 211 -2.38 24.23 -5.81
CA LEU A 211 -2.06 23.94 -4.42
C LEU A 211 -2.43 22.49 -4.08
N ILE A 212 -1.64 21.90 -3.20
CA ILE A 212 -1.86 20.57 -2.62
C ILE A 212 -2.15 20.70 -1.12
N LEU A 213 -3.12 19.91 -0.65
CA LEU A 213 -3.48 19.72 0.74
C LEU A 213 -3.49 18.23 1.04
N LEU A 214 -2.80 17.85 2.11
CA LEU A 214 -2.80 16.50 2.66
C LEU A 214 -3.58 16.49 3.98
N GLY A 215 -4.44 15.49 4.12
CA GLY A 215 -5.15 15.17 5.35
C GLY A 215 -5.06 13.67 5.63
N ASP A 216 -5.25 13.32 6.89
CA ASP A 216 -5.14 11.94 7.37
C ASP A 216 -6.33 11.61 8.29
N VAL A 217 -6.71 10.34 8.31
CA VAL A 217 -7.80 9.79 9.14
C VAL A 217 -7.34 8.58 9.92
N SER A 218 -7.76 8.50 11.18
CA SER A 218 -7.53 7.32 12.01
C SER A 218 -8.78 6.44 11.99
N ALA A 219 -8.65 5.19 11.53
CA ALA A 219 -9.78 4.26 11.48
C ALA A 219 -9.46 2.85 12.01
N CYS A 220 -8.26 2.31 11.78
CA CYS A 220 -7.94 0.92 12.14
C CYS A 220 -6.49 0.74 12.59
N GLY A 221 -6.24 -0.23 13.46
CA GLY A 221 -4.90 -0.58 13.92
C GLY A 221 -4.00 -1.12 12.79
N PHE A 222 -2.69 -0.97 12.98
CA PHE A 222 -1.68 -1.55 12.08
C PHE A 222 -1.60 -3.08 12.26
N GLY A 223 -1.24 -3.79 11.19
CA GLY A 223 -0.92 -5.23 11.24
C GLY A 223 -2.09 -6.19 11.01
N TRP A 224 -3.34 -5.71 11.07
CA TRP A 224 -4.51 -6.56 10.82
C TRP A 224 -4.71 -6.74 9.30
N CYS A 225 -4.97 -7.96 8.85
CA CYS A 225 -5.05 -8.27 7.42
C CYS A 225 -6.24 -7.58 6.73
N GLY A 226 -7.26 -7.16 7.49
CA GLY A 226 -8.39 -6.38 7.00
C GLY A 226 -8.18 -4.87 7.00
N SER A 227 -7.08 -4.34 7.58
CA SER A 227 -6.92 -2.88 7.77
C SER A 227 -6.95 -2.13 6.45
N LEU A 228 -6.37 -2.68 5.38
CA LEU A 228 -6.37 -2.06 4.06
C LEU A 228 -7.79 -1.83 3.55
N ALA A 229 -8.64 -2.85 3.64
CA ALA A 229 -10.05 -2.75 3.31
C ALA A 229 -10.80 -1.77 4.22
N TRP A 230 -10.45 -1.79 5.51
CA TRP A 230 -11.12 -0.93 6.50
C TRP A 230 -10.83 0.55 6.29
N TYR A 231 -9.68 0.90 5.73
CA TYR A 231 -9.36 2.25 5.32
C TYR A 231 -9.92 2.59 3.93
N PHE A 232 -9.90 1.63 3.00
CA PHE A 232 -10.32 1.85 1.63
C PHE A 232 -11.82 2.13 1.48
N LEU A 233 -12.67 1.37 2.18
CA LEU A 233 -14.12 1.55 2.14
C LEU A 233 -14.56 2.97 2.57
N PRO A 234 -14.19 3.47 3.77
CA PRO A 234 -14.55 4.82 4.16
C PRO A 234 -13.83 5.86 3.31
N GLY A 235 -12.57 5.64 2.90
CA GLY A 235 -11.87 6.53 1.97
C GLY A 235 -12.63 6.72 0.64
N THR A 236 -13.19 5.64 0.09
CA THR A 236 -14.02 5.68 -1.13
C THR A 236 -15.28 6.53 -0.91
N LEU A 237 -15.95 6.37 0.23
CA LEU A 237 -17.15 7.13 0.56
C LEU A 237 -16.84 8.61 0.83
N ILE A 238 -15.74 8.90 1.54
CA ILE A 238 -15.26 10.25 1.81
C ILE A 238 -14.95 10.95 0.49
N ASN A 239 -14.23 10.27 -0.41
CA ASN A 239 -13.90 10.80 -1.72
C ASN A 239 -15.16 11.04 -2.56
N GLY A 240 -16.09 10.09 -2.58
CA GLY A 240 -17.37 10.24 -3.27
C GLY A 240 -18.19 11.44 -2.78
N LEU A 241 -18.30 11.64 -1.46
CA LEU A 241 -18.96 12.82 -0.88
C LEU A 241 -18.22 14.12 -1.19
N TYR A 242 -16.88 14.06 -1.21
CA TYR A 242 -16.03 15.20 -1.57
C TYR A 242 -16.27 15.65 -3.02
N GLU A 243 -16.27 14.72 -3.97
CA GLU A 243 -16.42 15.01 -5.40
C GLU A 243 -17.86 15.40 -5.80
N GLN A 244 -18.87 14.87 -5.10
CA GLN A 244 -20.27 15.23 -5.31
C GLN A 244 -20.62 16.64 -4.84
N THR A 245 -19.78 17.28 -4.02
CA THR A 245 -20.07 18.62 -3.53
C THR A 245 -19.75 19.66 -4.61
N PRO A 246 -20.74 20.43 -5.11
CA PRO A 246 -20.48 21.44 -6.13
C PRO A 246 -19.60 22.55 -5.56
N CYS A 247 -18.46 22.83 -6.21
CA CYS A 247 -17.66 24.01 -5.93
C CYS A 247 -17.96 25.09 -6.98
N TRP A 248 -18.82 26.04 -6.60
CA TRP A 248 -19.23 27.15 -7.46
C TRP A 248 -18.05 28.08 -7.76
N THR A 249 -17.73 28.27 -9.03
CA THR A 249 -16.89 29.41 -9.47
C THR A 249 -17.73 30.29 -10.39
N PRO A 250 -17.52 31.62 -10.44
CA PRO A 250 -18.30 32.52 -11.29
C PRO A 250 -18.27 32.15 -12.78
N ALA A 251 -17.27 31.38 -13.21
CA ALA A 251 -17.03 31.05 -14.62
C ALA A 251 -17.52 29.65 -15.05
N ASN A 252 -17.63 28.66 -14.14
CA ASN A 252 -18.06 27.28 -14.48
C ASN A 252 -18.43 26.44 -13.24
N LEU A 253 -19.33 25.46 -13.41
CA LEU A 253 -19.54 24.37 -12.45
C LEU A 253 -18.38 23.37 -12.60
N ARG A 254 -17.44 23.34 -11.65
CA ARG A 254 -16.34 22.35 -11.64
C ARG A 254 -16.35 21.58 -10.34
N THR A 255 -16.50 20.26 -10.46
CA THR A 255 -16.44 19.33 -9.33
C THR A 255 -15.06 19.37 -8.70
N LEU A 256 -15.00 19.09 -7.40
CA LEU A 256 -13.76 18.77 -6.73
C LEU A 256 -13.30 17.39 -7.20
N LYS A 257 -11.99 17.13 -7.20
CA LYS A 257 -11.43 15.80 -7.51
C LYS A 257 -10.51 15.41 -6.38
N GLY A 258 -10.89 14.39 -5.65
CA GLY A 258 -10.13 13.93 -4.50
C GLY A 258 -9.31 12.71 -4.85
N LEU A 259 -8.20 12.53 -4.16
CA LEU A 259 -7.34 11.37 -4.28
C LEU A 259 -7.14 10.83 -2.87
N PHE A 260 -7.15 9.52 -2.71
CA PHE A 260 -6.90 8.91 -1.41
C PHE A 260 -6.17 7.59 -1.55
N TRP A 261 -5.46 7.21 -0.50
CA TRP A 261 -4.90 5.89 -0.34
C TRP A 261 -4.87 5.54 1.14
N CYS A 262 -5.66 4.54 1.52
CA CYS A 262 -5.86 4.20 2.91
C CYS A 262 -6.35 5.41 3.74
N ASP A 263 -5.49 5.88 4.64
CA ASP A 263 -5.63 6.97 5.58
C ASP A 263 -5.28 8.33 4.95
N ASP A 264 -4.31 8.34 4.02
CA ASP A 264 -3.88 9.53 3.30
C ASP A 264 -4.94 10.04 2.31
N HIS A 265 -5.39 11.27 2.49
CA HIS A 265 -6.23 12.02 1.55
C HIS A 265 -5.44 13.18 0.96
N THR A 266 -5.44 13.28 -0.37
CA THR A 266 -4.72 14.30 -1.14
C THR A 266 -5.70 15.10 -1.98
N CYS A 267 -5.84 16.39 -1.68
CA CYS A 267 -6.59 17.33 -2.49
C CYS A 267 -5.62 18.20 -3.29
N ILE A 268 -5.90 18.38 -4.59
CA ILE A 268 -5.09 19.21 -5.48
C ILE A 268 -6.03 20.09 -6.27
N GLU A 269 -5.96 21.39 -6.01
CA GLU A 269 -6.91 22.37 -6.54
C GLU A 269 -6.19 23.65 -6.96
N PRO A 270 -6.68 24.37 -7.98
CA PRO A 270 -6.19 25.70 -8.30
C PRO A 270 -6.54 26.68 -7.16
N GLU A 271 -5.63 27.62 -6.91
CA GLU A 271 -5.86 28.73 -5.99
C GLU A 271 -6.82 29.75 -6.60
N ASP A 272 -8.09 29.40 -6.53
CA ASP A 272 -9.21 30.24 -6.92
C ASP A 272 -9.98 30.63 -5.67
N GLU A 273 -10.09 31.93 -5.38
CA GLU A 273 -10.70 32.61 -4.21
C GLU A 273 -11.11 31.71 -3.03
N LEU A 274 -12.20 30.95 -3.18
CA LEU A 274 -12.80 30.12 -2.12
C LEU A 274 -12.66 28.62 -2.36
N ARG A 275 -12.08 28.16 -3.47
CA ARG A 275 -12.02 26.75 -3.86
C ARG A 275 -11.22 25.93 -2.87
N CYS A 276 -10.02 26.36 -2.51
CA CYS A 276 -9.17 25.67 -1.51
C CYS A 276 -9.83 25.66 -0.12
N PHE A 277 -10.48 26.76 0.27
CA PHE A 277 -11.23 26.85 1.53
C PHE A 277 -12.42 25.86 1.54
N ARG A 278 -13.21 25.83 0.47
CA ARG A 278 -14.35 24.93 0.32
C ARG A 278 -13.90 23.48 0.26
N ALA A 279 -12.86 23.15 -0.50
CA ALA A 279 -12.28 21.82 -0.55
C ALA A 279 -11.90 21.31 0.86
N ASN A 280 -11.20 22.14 1.64
CA ASN A 280 -10.85 21.81 3.03
C ASN A 280 -12.10 21.57 3.91
N LEU A 281 -13.10 22.45 3.82
CA LEU A 281 -14.35 22.32 4.58
C LEU A 281 -15.11 21.05 4.19
N VAL A 282 -15.23 20.78 2.88
CA VAL A 282 -15.94 19.62 2.34
C VAL A 282 -15.23 18.33 2.75
N LEU A 283 -13.90 18.26 2.62
CA LEU A 283 -13.13 17.08 3.02
C LEU A 283 -13.36 16.75 4.50
N ARG A 284 -13.21 17.74 5.39
CA ARG A 284 -13.45 17.54 6.83
C ARG A 284 -14.88 17.14 7.13
N ARG A 285 -15.86 17.71 6.41
CA ARG A 285 -17.26 17.32 6.55
C ARG A 285 -17.46 15.87 6.12
N SER A 286 -16.94 15.47 4.97
CA SER A 286 -17.02 14.10 4.46
C SER A 286 -16.38 13.09 5.43
N MET A 287 -15.18 13.38 5.93
CA MET A 287 -14.50 12.56 6.94
C MET A 287 -15.34 12.43 8.21
N THR A 288 -15.85 13.55 8.74
CA THR A 288 -16.70 13.54 9.94
C THR A 288 -17.99 12.75 9.72
N THR A 289 -18.59 12.87 8.53
CA THR A 289 -19.83 12.18 8.19
C THR A 289 -19.63 10.67 8.12
N VAL A 290 -18.49 10.20 7.59
CA VAL A 290 -18.23 8.76 7.42
C VAL A 290 -17.65 8.11 8.67
N LEU A 291 -16.67 8.75 9.32
CA LEU A 291 -15.90 8.15 10.42
C LEU A 291 -16.21 8.75 11.81
N GLY A 292 -16.99 9.83 11.86
CA GLY A 292 -17.23 10.59 13.09
C GLY A 292 -16.19 11.69 13.34
N PRO A 293 -16.47 12.62 14.28
CA PRO A 293 -15.62 13.78 14.55
C PRO A 293 -14.28 13.43 15.19
N SER A 294 -14.19 12.31 15.89
CA SER A 294 -12.99 11.84 16.58
C SER A 294 -11.92 11.25 15.64
N ALA A 295 -12.30 10.86 14.42
CA ALA A 295 -11.40 10.27 13.44
C ALA A 295 -10.47 11.27 12.73
N ILE A 296 -10.80 12.57 12.79
CA ILE A 296 -10.02 13.62 12.13
C ILE A 296 -8.82 14.01 12.99
N ASN A 297 -7.62 13.68 12.53
CA ASN A 297 -6.39 14.11 13.18
C ASN A 297 -6.04 15.54 12.75
N LYS A 298 -6.58 16.56 13.44
CA LYS A 298 -6.40 17.99 13.08
C LYS A 298 -4.92 18.40 12.93
N ARG A 299 -3.98 17.75 13.63
CA ARG A 299 -2.54 18.07 13.60
C ARG A 299 -1.82 17.59 12.35
N THR A 300 -2.40 16.63 11.63
CA THR A 300 -1.80 16.02 10.43
C THR A 300 -2.19 16.72 9.14
N PHE A 301 -3.19 17.61 9.20
CA PHE A 301 -3.56 18.41 8.05
C PHE A 301 -2.46 19.42 7.76
N THR A 302 -1.91 19.32 6.57
CA THR A 302 -1.01 20.34 6.04
C THR A 302 -1.76 21.64 5.75
N GLU A 303 -1.03 22.74 5.60
CA GLU A 303 -1.56 23.92 4.94
C GLU A 303 -1.53 23.72 3.41
N TRP A 304 -2.34 24.49 2.69
CA TRP A 304 -2.26 24.51 1.22
C TRP A 304 -0.92 25.06 0.77
N SER A 305 -0.23 24.33 -0.10
CA SER A 305 1.13 24.69 -0.57
C SER A 305 1.33 24.26 -2.02
N GLU A 306 2.30 24.86 -2.71
CA GLU A 306 2.75 24.38 -4.04
C GLU A 306 3.72 23.18 -3.92
N CYS A 307 4.09 22.80 -2.69
CA CYS A 307 4.94 21.65 -2.41
C CYS A 307 4.36 20.84 -1.25
N GLY A 308 4.15 19.54 -1.47
CA GLY A 308 3.58 18.63 -0.47
C GLY A 308 4.19 17.22 -0.54
N LYS A 309 4.24 16.52 0.60
CA LYS A 309 4.80 15.16 0.72
C LYS A 309 3.71 14.10 0.70
N ALA A 310 3.21 13.74 -0.49
CA ALA A 310 2.14 12.75 -0.65
C ALA A 310 2.70 11.34 -0.85
N LEU A 311 2.19 10.34 -0.11
CA LEU A 311 2.61 8.93 -0.21
C LEU A 311 4.12 8.73 -0.11
N GLY A 312 4.77 9.62 0.63
CA GLY A 312 6.20 9.58 0.82
C GLY A 312 7.06 10.08 -0.33
N LEU A 313 6.48 10.70 -1.36
CA LEU A 313 7.16 11.43 -2.43
C LEU A 313 6.89 12.93 -2.26
N ILE A 314 7.82 13.78 -2.71
CA ILE A 314 7.62 15.24 -2.76
C ILE A 314 7.00 15.58 -4.10
N CYS A 315 5.84 16.22 -4.08
CA CYS A 315 5.16 16.74 -5.25
C CYS A 315 5.31 18.26 -5.26
N ASP A 316 5.98 18.77 -6.30
CA ASP A 316 6.10 20.20 -6.56
C ASP A 316 5.15 20.55 -7.71
N THR A 317 4.06 21.23 -7.37
CA THR A 317 3.01 21.62 -8.32
C THR A 317 3.40 22.85 -9.14
N ARG A 318 4.39 23.65 -8.71
CA ARG A 318 4.90 24.84 -9.40
C ARG A 318 5.88 24.49 -10.50
N ASN A 319 6.77 23.53 -10.26
CA ASN A 319 7.68 23.00 -11.27
C ASN A 319 7.06 21.83 -12.04
N GLY A 320 6.06 21.17 -11.46
CA GLY A 320 5.38 20.03 -12.08
C GLY A 320 6.27 18.79 -12.01
N THR A 321 6.80 18.52 -10.83
CA THR A 321 7.78 17.45 -10.63
C THR A 321 7.48 16.59 -9.40
N VAL A 322 7.95 15.34 -9.43
CA VAL A 322 7.91 14.38 -8.34
C VAL A 322 9.33 13.98 -7.95
N THR A 323 9.63 14.01 -6.65
CA THR A 323 10.97 13.74 -6.11
C THR A 323 10.93 12.70 -5.00
N ILE A 324 11.89 11.76 -5.00
CA ILE A 324 12.14 10.92 -3.82
C ILE A 324 12.94 11.76 -2.81
N PRO A 325 12.45 11.94 -1.56
CA PRO A 325 13.20 12.65 -0.54
C PRO A 325 14.59 12.04 -0.30
N LYS A 326 15.61 12.91 -0.14
CA LYS A 326 17.02 12.48 -0.01
C LYS A 326 17.23 11.53 1.17
N GLU A 327 16.54 11.76 2.28
CA GLU A 327 16.61 10.90 3.46
C GLU A 327 16.16 9.46 3.17
N LYS A 328 15.23 9.27 2.22
CA LYS A 328 14.75 7.94 1.82
C LYS A 328 15.72 7.23 0.89
N ILE A 329 16.38 7.97 0.00
CA ILE A 329 17.47 7.44 -0.83
C ILE A 329 18.60 6.93 0.06
N MET A 330 19.09 7.78 0.98
CA MET A 330 20.17 7.41 1.91
C MET A 330 19.81 6.18 2.76
N LYS A 331 18.55 6.10 3.24
CA LYS A 331 18.05 4.94 3.99
C LYS A 331 18.02 3.67 3.14
N ALA A 332 17.65 3.77 1.86
CA ALA A 332 17.67 2.64 0.94
C ALA A 332 19.11 2.19 0.65
N GLU A 333 20.03 3.12 0.37
CA GLU A 333 21.45 2.86 0.11
C GLU A 333 22.12 2.15 1.28
N LEU A 334 21.87 2.64 2.50
CA LEU A 334 22.39 2.02 3.72
C LEU A 334 21.89 0.58 3.84
N ARG A 335 20.59 0.34 3.69
CA ARG A 335 20.00 -1.00 3.83
C ARG A 335 20.50 -1.97 2.76
N VAL A 336 20.64 -1.52 1.52
CA VAL A 336 21.22 -2.33 0.43
C VAL A 336 22.67 -2.68 0.76
N SER A 337 23.47 -1.70 1.17
CA SER A 337 24.89 -1.90 1.50
C SER A 337 25.09 -2.85 2.68
N THR A 338 24.32 -2.67 3.76
CA THR A 338 24.34 -3.57 4.91
C THR A 338 23.99 -5.00 4.48
N MET A 339 22.94 -5.17 3.68
CA MET A 339 22.50 -6.51 3.26
C MET A 339 23.52 -7.22 2.36
N LEU A 340 24.15 -6.48 1.44
CA LEU A 340 25.26 -6.98 0.63
C LEU A 340 26.47 -7.38 1.49
N SER A 341 26.78 -6.62 2.55
CA SER A 341 27.91 -6.92 3.44
C SER A 341 27.67 -8.15 4.33
N CYS A 342 26.43 -8.36 4.80
CA CYS A 342 26.11 -9.45 5.71
C CYS A 342 25.91 -10.79 5.00
N GLY A 343 25.43 -10.79 3.75
CA GLY A 343 25.11 -12.00 2.97
C GLY A 343 23.95 -12.86 3.53
N THR A 344 23.40 -12.47 4.68
CA THR A 344 22.25 -13.09 5.34
C THR A 344 21.26 -12.02 5.79
N ALA A 345 19.98 -12.35 5.81
CA ALA A 345 18.93 -11.43 6.23
C ALA A 345 17.82 -12.14 7.02
N THR A 346 17.23 -11.45 7.98
CA THR A 346 15.97 -11.88 8.62
C THR A 346 14.77 -11.42 7.79
N LYS A 347 13.59 -12.01 8.02
CA LYS A 347 12.33 -11.56 7.42
C LYS A 347 12.09 -10.06 7.65
N THR A 348 12.31 -9.58 8.88
CA THR A 348 12.17 -8.16 9.22
C THR A 348 13.12 -7.27 8.42
N GLN A 349 14.39 -7.67 8.28
CA GLN A 349 15.37 -6.91 7.48
C GLN A 349 14.96 -6.84 6.00
N LEU A 350 14.48 -7.95 5.43
CA LEU A 350 13.98 -7.99 4.05
C LEU A 350 12.75 -7.10 3.87
N LEU A 351 11.76 -7.18 4.76
CA LEU A 351 10.55 -6.34 4.70
C LEU A 351 10.88 -4.85 4.86
N GLN A 352 11.80 -4.52 5.75
CA GLN A 352 12.30 -3.14 5.90
C GLN A 352 12.97 -2.67 4.61
N LEU A 353 13.87 -3.47 4.02
CA LEU A 353 14.53 -3.15 2.76
C LEU A 353 13.51 -2.89 1.64
N LEU A 354 12.56 -3.81 1.45
CA LEU A 354 11.49 -3.69 0.46
C LEU A 354 10.68 -2.40 0.67
N GLY A 355 10.33 -2.09 1.92
CA GLY A 355 9.68 -0.83 2.27
C GLY A 355 10.46 0.42 1.83
N SER A 356 11.79 0.43 1.97
CA SER A 356 12.64 1.54 1.49
C SER A 356 12.76 1.59 -0.04
N LEU A 357 12.79 0.43 -0.71
CA LEU A 357 12.92 0.34 -2.16
C LEU A 357 11.62 0.62 -2.91
N ARG A 358 10.46 0.58 -2.23
CA ARG A 358 9.15 0.86 -2.82
C ARG A 358 9.10 2.20 -3.59
N HIS A 359 9.72 3.26 -3.06
CA HIS A 359 9.72 4.56 -3.74
C HIS A 359 10.57 4.50 -5.02
N VAL A 360 11.70 3.79 -4.99
CA VAL A 360 12.55 3.58 -6.16
C VAL A 360 11.78 2.86 -7.26
N THR A 361 11.06 1.78 -6.93
CA THR A 361 10.26 1.01 -7.93
C THR A 361 8.99 1.73 -8.40
N THR A 362 8.56 2.74 -7.66
CA THR A 362 7.49 3.65 -8.09
C THR A 362 8.00 4.64 -9.13
N CYS A 363 9.17 5.26 -8.88
CA CYS A 363 9.81 6.22 -9.80
C CYS A 363 10.61 5.57 -10.94
N CYS A 364 10.99 4.30 -10.79
CA CYS A 364 11.68 3.47 -11.78
C CYS A 364 10.91 2.16 -11.97
N PRO A 365 9.87 2.12 -12.81
CA PRO A 365 9.08 0.91 -13.03
C PRO A 365 9.89 -0.33 -13.44
N PRO A 366 10.96 -0.24 -14.26
CA PRO A 366 11.80 -1.41 -14.57
C PRO A 366 12.45 -2.07 -13.34
N ALA A 367 12.74 -1.31 -12.28
CA ALA A 367 13.33 -1.85 -11.06
C ALA A 367 12.40 -2.83 -10.30
N ARG A 368 11.12 -2.91 -10.68
CA ARG A 368 10.16 -3.87 -10.11
C ARG A 368 10.56 -5.32 -10.34
N ALA A 369 11.26 -5.63 -11.44
CA ALA A 369 11.74 -6.99 -11.71
C ALA A 369 12.69 -7.50 -10.60
N PHE A 370 13.67 -6.66 -10.22
CA PHE A 370 14.60 -6.96 -9.12
C PHE A 370 13.88 -7.02 -7.77
N TYR A 371 12.90 -6.14 -7.57
CA TYR A 371 12.09 -6.11 -6.35
C TYR A 371 11.29 -7.40 -6.12
N GLN A 372 10.71 -7.97 -7.18
CA GLN A 372 9.85 -9.16 -7.08
C GLN A 372 10.59 -10.36 -6.50
N ARG A 373 11.86 -10.59 -6.88
CA ARG A 373 12.66 -11.68 -6.32
C ARG A 373 12.98 -11.46 -4.84
N LEU A 374 13.36 -10.25 -4.45
CA LEU A 374 13.56 -9.90 -3.03
C LEU A 374 12.26 -10.05 -2.22
N GLN A 375 11.12 -9.70 -2.81
CA GLN A 375 9.79 -9.91 -2.23
C GLN A 375 9.49 -11.39 -2.03
N SER A 376 9.75 -12.23 -3.03
CA SER A 376 9.59 -13.69 -2.93
C SER A 376 10.44 -14.27 -1.80
N ALA A 377 11.70 -13.85 -1.67
CA ALA A 377 12.57 -14.24 -0.56
C ALA A 377 12.01 -13.82 0.81
N ALA A 378 11.47 -12.61 0.92
CA ALA A 378 10.84 -12.13 2.16
C ALA A 378 9.59 -12.95 2.54
N THR A 379 8.78 -13.33 1.54
CA THR A 379 7.55 -14.10 1.75
C THR A 379 7.86 -15.53 2.21
N THR A 380 8.91 -16.16 1.67
CA THR A 380 9.29 -17.54 2.00
C THR A 380 10.16 -17.66 3.26
N THR A 381 10.78 -16.56 3.71
CA THR A 381 11.62 -16.57 4.92
C THR A 381 10.78 -16.82 6.18
N PRO A 382 11.12 -17.84 7.00
CA PRO A 382 10.47 -18.06 8.29
C PRO A 382 10.78 -16.93 9.28
N ARG A 383 9.82 -16.62 10.16
CA ARG A 383 9.82 -15.44 11.02
C ARG A 383 11.09 -15.27 11.89
N TYR A 384 11.57 -16.37 12.47
CA TYR A 384 12.69 -16.38 13.42
C TYR A 384 14.00 -16.94 12.82
N LYS A 385 14.06 -17.10 11.50
CA LYS A 385 15.26 -17.63 10.83
C LYS A 385 15.98 -16.54 10.05
N ARG A 386 17.30 -16.69 9.96
CA ARG A 386 18.12 -15.96 8.99
C ARG A 386 18.15 -16.77 7.70
N LEU A 387 17.84 -16.10 6.60
CA LEU A 387 17.99 -16.63 5.25
C LEU A 387 19.37 -16.20 4.71
N ARG A 388 20.11 -17.15 4.14
CA ARG A 388 21.26 -16.82 3.28
C ARG A 388 20.72 -16.36 1.93
N LEU A 389 21.15 -15.19 1.48
CA LEU A 389 20.69 -14.64 0.21
C LEU A 389 21.19 -15.54 -0.94
N SER A 390 20.31 -15.80 -1.91
CA SER A 390 20.72 -16.49 -3.14
C SER A 390 21.63 -15.58 -3.97
N GLU A 391 22.37 -16.17 -4.90
CA GLU A 391 23.25 -15.39 -5.80
C GLU A 391 22.42 -14.37 -6.60
N GLU A 392 21.25 -14.76 -7.09
CA GLU A 392 20.34 -13.90 -7.84
C GLU A 392 19.82 -12.73 -7.00
N ALA A 393 19.47 -12.98 -5.73
CA ALA A 393 19.04 -11.93 -4.81
C ALA A 393 20.18 -10.95 -4.50
N VAL A 394 21.42 -11.46 -4.40
CA VAL A 394 22.61 -10.61 -4.26
C VAL A 394 22.82 -9.76 -5.51
N GLU A 395 22.59 -10.31 -6.71
CA GLU A 395 22.66 -9.52 -7.95
C GLU A 395 21.59 -8.44 -8.04
N ASP A 396 20.37 -8.70 -7.59
CA ASP A 396 19.31 -7.69 -7.49
C ASP A 396 19.69 -6.54 -6.56
N LEU A 397 20.33 -6.86 -5.43
CA LEU A 397 20.83 -5.83 -4.51
C LEU A 397 21.93 -4.99 -5.15
N LYS A 398 22.80 -5.59 -5.96
CA LYS A 398 23.82 -4.82 -6.71
C LYS A 398 23.18 -3.92 -7.75
N TRP A 399 22.10 -4.36 -8.42
CA TRP A 399 21.31 -3.51 -9.30
C TRP A 399 20.68 -2.34 -8.57
N PHE A 400 20.08 -2.57 -7.41
CA PHE A 400 19.55 -1.47 -6.59
C PHE A 400 20.65 -0.50 -6.14
N ARG A 401 21.84 -1.01 -5.77
CA ARG A 401 22.98 -0.15 -5.45
C ARG A 401 23.37 0.73 -6.63
N TYR A 402 23.41 0.19 -7.85
CA TYR A 402 23.72 0.94 -9.05
C TYR A 402 22.65 2.01 -9.37
N ILE A 403 21.38 1.64 -9.25
CA ILE A 403 20.25 2.56 -9.44
C ILE A 403 20.32 3.72 -8.45
N LEU A 404 20.61 3.42 -7.17
CA LEU A 404 20.69 4.42 -6.12
C LEU A 404 21.89 5.36 -6.28
N GLN A 405 23.00 4.90 -6.87
CA GLN A 405 24.14 5.77 -7.21
C GLN A 405 23.77 6.91 -8.18
N HIS A 406 22.70 6.73 -8.96
CA HIS A 406 22.17 7.73 -9.91
C HIS A 406 20.97 8.46 -9.31
N HIS A 407 21.05 8.81 -8.02
CA HIS A 407 19.92 9.35 -7.28
C HIS A 407 19.42 10.70 -7.81
N GLU A 408 20.24 11.43 -8.57
CA GLU A 408 19.84 12.66 -9.26
C GLU A 408 18.67 12.45 -10.22
N ARG A 409 18.52 11.24 -10.78
CA ARG A 409 17.37 10.86 -11.63
C ARG A 409 16.04 10.82 -10.87
N PHE A 410 16.09 10.72 -9.55
CA PHE A 410 14.91 10.74 -8.68
C PHE A 410 14.59 12.14 -8.13
N ASN A 411 15.34 13.17 -8.55
CA ASN A 411 15.13 14.55 -8.16
C ASN A 411 14.49 15.34 -9.31
N GLY A 412 13.18 15.55 -9.22
CA GLY A 412 12.46 16.42 -10.15
C GLY A 412 11.89 15.70 -11.38
N ILE A 413 11.37 14.48 -11.23
CA ILE A 413 10.78 13.73 -12.35
C ILE A 413 9.53 14.48 -12.86
N PRO A 414 9.44 14.87 -14.13
CA PRO A 414 8.28 15.60 -14.65
C PRO A 414 6.98 14.82 -14.44
N VAL A 415 5.92 15.48 -13.97
CA VAL A 415 4.62 14.83 -13.72
C VAL A 415 4.01 14.19 -14.96
N ALA A 416 4.31 14.73 -16.15
CA ALA A 416 3.86 14.16 -17.42
C ALA A 416 4.52 12.79 -17.70
N GLN A 417 5.82 12.67 -17.46
CA GLN A 417 6.56 11.41 -17.59
C GLN A 417 6.09 10.42 -16.53
N PHE A 418 5.99 10.87 -15.27
CA PHE A 418 5.61 10.02 -14.15
C PHE A 418 4.18 9.45 -14.28
N ALA A 419 3.25 10.25 -14.82
CA ALA A 419 1.86 9.85 -15.04
C ALA A 419 1.63 9.07 -16.34
N ASN A 420 2.68 8.84 -17.16
CA ASN A 420 2.61 8.29 -18.51
C ASN A 420 1.71 9.12 -19.46
N GLU A 421 1.69 10.44 -19.28
CA GLU A 421 0.93 11.39 -20.12
C GLU A 421 1.82 12.07 -21.19
N SER A 422 3.14 11.88 -21.10
CA SER A 422 4.08 12.37 -22.11
C SER A 422 3.89 11.60 -23.41
N ILE A 423 3.71 12.32 -24.52
CA ILE A 423 3.75 11.71 -25.85
C ILE A 423 5.19 11.24 -26.10
N PRO A 424 5.45 9.92 -26.25
CA PRO A 424 6.79 9.46 -26.57
C PRO A 424 7.18 10.02 -27.93
N MET A 425 8.19 10.89 -27.94
CA MET A 425 8.69 11.44 -29.21
C MET A 425 9.34 10.38 -30.08
N VAL A 426 9.75 9.26 -29.48
CA VAL A 426 10.41 8.19 -30.20
C VAL A 426 10.19 6.86 -29.48
N HIS A 427 10.03 5.82 -30.29
CA HIS A 427 9.76 4.46 -29.87
C HIS A 427 10.98 3.58 -30.12
N ALA A 428 11.46 2.93 -29.07
CA ALA A 428 12.46 1.87 -29.17
C ALA A 428 11.80 0.56 -28.70
N HIS A 429 11.82 -0.45 -29.54
CA HIS A 429 11.36 -1.80 -29.22
C HIS A 429 12.57 -2.61 -28.78
N MET A 430 12.45 -3.31 -27.66
CA MET A 430 13.56 -4.09 -27.13
C MET A 430 13.09 -5.51 -26.88
N ASP A 431 13.95 -6.46 -27.16
CA ASP A 431 13.75 -7.85 -26.81
C ASP A 431 15.07 -8.46 -26.33
N ALA A 432 14.99 -9.41 -25.41
CA ALA A 432 16.14 -10.07 -24.83
C ALA A 432 15.94 -11.58 -24.86
N SER A 433 16.99 -12.30 -25.20
CA SER A 433 17.07 -13.77 -25.18
C SER A 433 18.29 -14.20 -24.37
N ASP A 434 18.44 -15.51 -24.15
CA ASP A 434 19.65 -16.05 -23.55
C ASP A 434 20.91 -15.84 -24.40
N ASP A 435 20.76 -15.46 -25.68
CA ASP A 435 21.87 -15.22 -26.60
C ASP A 435 22.23 -13.73 -26.72
N GLY A 436 21.37 -12.81 -26.26
CA GLY A 436 21.62 -11.39 -26.42
C GLY A 436 20.42 -10.46 -26.22
N LEU A 437 20.67 -9.16 -26.32
CA LEU A 437 19.69 -8.08 -26.31
C LEU A 437 19.59 -7.45 -27.70
N CYS A 438 18.39 -7.18 -28.18
CA CYS A 438 18.15 -6.41 -29.40
C CYS A 438 17.32 -5.17 -29.08
N VAL A 439 17.73 -4.03 -29.63
CA VAL A 439 16.98 -2.78 -29.59
C VAL A 439 16.73 -2.32 -31.02
N LEU A 440 15.46 -2.18 -31.40
CA LEU A 440 15.01 -1.65 -32.68
C LEU A 440 14.45 -0.24 -32.49
N GLU A 441 14.94 0.73 -33.25
CA GLU A 441 14.40 2.08 -33.30
C GLU A 441 13.79 2.35 -34.69
N PRO A 442 12.47 2.14 -34.87
CA PRO A 442 11.85 2.15 -36.20
C PRO A 442 11.94 3.49 -36.91
N MET A 443 11.90 4.60 -36.15
CA MET A 443 12.00 5.95 -36.73
C MET A 443 13.36 6.22 -37.37
N LEU A 444 14.42 5.63 -36.82
CA LEU A 444 15.77 5.74 -37.37
C LEU A 444 16.10 4.57 -38.32
N ARG A 445 15.23 3.56 -38.43
CA ARG A 445 15.47 2.29 -39.13
C ARG A 445 16.78 1.63 -38.68
N GLN A 446 17.09 1.75 -37.39
CA GLN A 446 18.30 1.21 -36.79
C GLN A 446 17.94 0.06 -35.86
N TYR A 447 18.79 -0.95 -35.82
CA TYR A 447 18.77 -1.95 -34.78
C TYR A 447 20.16 -2.11 -34.20
N SER A 448 20.21 -2.37 -32.89
CA SER A 448 21.42 -2.65 -32.14
C SER A 448 21.24 -4.00 -31.49
N GLY A 449 21.95 -4.99 -32.00
CA GLY A 449 22.06 -6.32 -31.39
C GLY A 449 23.30 -6.39 -30.52
N PHE A 450 23.15 -6.90 -29.31
CA PHE A 450 24.24 -7.24 -28.43
C PHE A 450 24.18 -8.73 -28.14
N ASN A 451 25.15 -9.50 -28.65
CA ASN A 451 25.25 -10.92 -28.38
C ASN A 451 26.02 -11.15 -27.07
N PHE A 452 25.48 -11.98 -26.19
CA PHE A 452 26.19 -12.39 -24.99
C PHE A 452 27.37 -13.29 -25.39
N PRO A 453 28.62 -12.91 -25.06
CA PRO A 453 29.80 -13.64 -25.51
C PRO A 453 29.94 -15.05 -24.89
N ILE A 454 29.10 -15.41 -23.91
CA ILE A 454 29.06 -16.70 -23.23
C ILE A 454 27.59 -17.01 -22.90
N PRO A 455 27.08 -18.24 -23.13
CA PRO A 455 25.73 -18.61 -22.69
C PRO A 455 25.59 -18.34 -21.19
N PRO A 456 24.51 -17.65 -20.74
CA PRO A 456 24.42 -17.05 -19.42
C PRO A 456 24.11 -18.11 -18.39
N ARG A 457 25.07 -18.99 -18.10
CA ARG A 457 24.98 -19.87 -16.95
C ARG A 457 25.54 -19.25 -15.68
N HIS A 458 26.47 -18.30 -15.73
CA HIS A 458 26.92 -17.65 -14.50
C HIS A 458 27.44 -16.21 -14.72
N SER A 459 27.00 -15.32 -13.83
CA SER A 459 27.66 -14.11 -13.33
C SER A 459 27.38 -12.73 -13.96
N PHE A 460 27.11 -11.81 -13.04
CA PHE A 460 27.06 -10.34 -13.08
C PHE A 460 28.19 -9.65 -13.85
N GLU A 461 29.33 -10.31 -14.00
CA GLU A 461 30.55 -9.76 -14.59
C GLU A 461 30.39 -9.49 -16.10
N THR A 462 29.55 -10.26 -16.78
CA THR A 462 29.25 -10.12 -18.22
C THR A 462 28.41 -8.86 -18.50
N MET A 463 27.35 -8.60 -17.72
CA MET A 463 26.55 -7.37 -17.86
C MET A 463 27.35 -6.12 -17.42
N HIS A 464 28.25 -6.24 -16.44
CA HIS A 464 29.12 -5.13 -16.03
C HIS A 464 30.20 -4.81 -17.09
N ARG A 465 30.70 -5.81 -17.82
CA ARG A 465 31.56 -5.63 -19.01
C ARG A 465 30.79 -4.99 -20.17
N LEU A 466 29.53 -5.35 -20.41
CA LEU A 466 28.65 -4.66 -21.37
C LEU A 466 28.60 -3.16 -21.12
N ILE A 467 28.28 -2.77 -19.88
CA ILE A 467 28.09 -1.35 -19.49
C ILE A 467 29.38 -0.55 -19.68
N ARG A 468 30.55 -1.16 -19.45
CA ARG A 468 31.86 -0.54 -19.71
C ARG A 468 32.28 -0.53 -21.18
N LEU A 469 31.89 -1.51 -21.98
CA LEU A 469 32.26 -1.58 -23.40
C LEU A 469 31.36 -0.66 -24.25
N THR A 470 30.11 -0.45 -23.86
CA THR A 470 29.23 0.51 -24.54
C THR A 470 29.62 1.97 -24.25
N SER A 471 30.36 2.28 -23.18
CA SER A 471 30.74 3.67 -22.86
C SER A 471 31.75 4.31 -23.84
N GLU A 472 32.52 3.52 -24.59
CA GLU A 472 33.60 4.02 -25.46
C GLU A 472 33.18 4.20 -26.93
N SER A 473 32.10 3.56 -27.41
CA SER A 473 31.71 3.65 -28.83
C SER A 473 30.24 4.01 -29.08
N TYR A 474 29.34 3.77 -28.11
CA TYR A 474 27.92 4.11 -28.22
C TYR A 474 27.38 4.50 -26.85
N LYS A 475 27.42 5.80 -26.54
CA LYS A 475 26.94 6.42 -25.29
C LYS A 475 25.44 6.16 -25.03
N VAL A 476 25.08 4.93 -24.71
CA VAL A 476 23.80 4.55 -24.11
C VAL A 476 24.15 3.82 -22.82
N GLU A 477 24.27 4.58 -21.74
CA GLU A 477 24.37 3.98 -20.41
C GLU A 477 23.05 3.24 -20.13
N PHE A 478 23.11 2.05 -19.52
CA PHE A 478 21.93 1.29 -19.13
C PHE A 478 21.00 2.08 -18.19
N SER A 479 21.55 3.09 -17.48
CA SER A 479 20.77 4.11 -16.76
C SER A 479 19.86 4.92 -17.71
N GLN A 480 20.30 5.28 -18.91
CA GLN A 480 19.47 5.98 -19.91
C GLN A 480 18.30 5.10 -20.42
N LEU A 481 18.49 3.77 -20.47
CA LEU A 481 17.44 2.81 -20.84
C LEU A 481 16.38 2.63 -19.73
N LEU A 482 16.80 2.68 -18.45
CA LEU A 482 15.89 2.57 -17.30
C LEU A 482 15.13 3.88 -17.01
N PHE A 483 15.68 5.04 -17.37
CA PHE A 483 15.19 6.36 -16.96
C PHE A 483 14.72 7.26 -18.12
N GLY A 484 14.80 6.80 -19.37
CA GLY A 484 14.09 7.39 -20.51
C GLY A 484 14.51 8.82 -20.87
N ASP A 485 15.80 9.16 -20.77
CA ASP A 485 16.27 10.50 -21.08
C ASP A 485 17.18 10.50 -22.33
N ARG A 486 16.71 11.13 -23.41
CA ARG A 486 17.35 11.18 -24.73
C ARG A 486 18.26 12.38 -24.85
N GLN A 487 19.56 12.16 -24.72
CA GLN A 487 20.52 12.90 -25.53
C GLN A 487 21.66 11.97 -25.93
N CYS A 488 21.60 11.41 -27.15
CA CYS A 488 22.82 11.04 -27.83
C CYS A 488 22.83 11.45 -29.29
N LYS A 489 23.95 12.07 -29.68
CA LYS A 489 24.20 12.76 -30.94
C LYS A 489 24.33 11.77 -32.10
N ARG A 490 23.90 12.28 -33.26
CA ARG A 490 24.08 11.76 -34.63
C ARG A 490 25.38 10.98 -34.85
N SER A 491 25.25 9.84 -35.51
CA SER A 491 26.20 9.39 -36.53
C SER A 491 25.42 8.69 -37.65
N ILE A 492 25.67 9.13 -38.87
CA ILE A 492 25.17 8.58 -40.13
C ILE A 492 26.11 7.43 -40.50
N MET A 493 25.59 6.27 -40.93
CA MET A 493 26.42 5.34 -41.71
C MET A 493 25.68 4.71 -42.89
N ASP A 494 26.43 4.84 -43.99
CA ASP A 494 26.50 4.24 -45.32
C ASP A 494 25.51 3.11 -45.74
N PRO A 495 24.76 3.32 -46.85
CA PRO A 495 23.92 2.29 -47.46
C PRO A 495 24.62 0.99 -47.87
N GLU A 496 25.94 0.99 -48.12
CA GLU A 496 26.65 -0.22 -48.57
C GLU A 496 26.84 -1.27 -47.47
N ALA A 497 26.90 -0.87 -46.19
CA ALA A 497 27.01 -1.81 -45.07
C ALA A 497 25.74 -2.65 -44.86
N VAL A 498 24.57 -2.13 -45.27
CA VAL A 498 23.27 -2.81 -45.15
C VAL A 498 23.12 -3.94 -46.18
N GLN A 499 23.73 -3.81 -47.36
CA GLN A 499 23.64 -4.84 -48.40
C GLN A 499 24.48 -6.08 -48.09
N GLN A 500 25.59 -5.95 -47.36
CA GLN A 500 26.42 -7.11 -46.98
C GLN A 500 25.80 -7.96 -45.86
N ALA A 501 25.01 -7.36 -44.96
CA ALA A 501 24.32 -8.11 -43.90
C ALA A 501 23.13 -8.94 -44.43
N ALA A 502 22.46 -8.49 -45.50
CA ALA A 502 21.31 -9.16 -46.09
C ALA A 502 21.68 -10.39 -46.97
N ALA A 503 22.93 -10.47 -47.43
CA ALA A 503 23.40 -11.57 -48.29
C ALA A 503 23.90 -12.82 -47.52
N GLY A 504 24.03 -12.73 -46.20
CA GLY A 504 24.68 -13.76 -45.37
C GLY A 504 23.76 -14.78 -44.68
N SER A 505 22.44 -14.58 -44.64
CA SER A 505 21.51 -15.44 -43.91
C SER A 505 20.52 -16.15 -44.84
N ASN A 506 20.95 -17.28 -45.39
CA ASN A 506 20.04 -18.31 -45.90
C ASN A 506 19.25 -18.91 -44.73
N LEU A 507 18.12 -18.29 -44.37
CA LEU A 507 17.10 -18.89 -43.52
C LEU A 507 15.82 -19.06 -44.34
N GLN A 508 15.45 -20.33 -44.59
CA GLN A 508 14.18 -20.68 -45.21
C GLN A 508 13.00 -20.39 -44.26
N PRO A 509 11.82 -20.00 -44.80
CA PRO A 509 10.65 -19.64 -44.01
C PRO A 509 9.90 -20.89 -43.58
N SER A 510 10.37 -21.58 -42.54
CA SER A 510 9.63 -22.73 -41.97
C SER A 510 9.91 -22.93 -40.49
N SER A 511 9.57 -21.93 -39.67
CA SER A 511 9.22 -22.12 -38.25
C SER A 511 8.61 -20.83 -37.67
N LEU A 512 7.57 -20.29 -38.33
CA LEU A 512 6.63 -19.38 -37.68
C LEU A 512 5.70 -20.21 -36.80
N ALA A 513 6.24 -20.80 -35.73
CA ALA A 513 5.45 -21.34 -34.64
C ALA A 513 5.20 -20.20 -33.64
N SER A 514 4.00 -19.62 -33.73
CA SER A 514 3.25 -18.94 -32.67
C SER A 514 4.05 -18.46 -31.46
N GLY A 515 4.45 -17.19 -31.45
CA GLY A 515 5.13 -16.60 -30.28
C GLY A 515 5.51 -15.14 -30.44
N VAL A 516 4.70 -14.31 -31.13
CA VAL A 516 4.92 -12.86 -31.14
C VAL A 516 4.35 -12.29 -29.84
N SER A 517 5.17 -12.14 -28.80
CA SER A 517 4.82 -11.29 -27.65
C SER A 517 5.13 -9.83 -28.00
N VAL A 518 4.09 -9.11 -28.42
CA VAL A 518 4.14 -7.66 -28.59
C VAL A 518 4.27 -7.02 -27.21
N PHE A 519 5.49 -6.67 -26.79
CA PHE A 519 5.67 -5.68 -25.72
C PHE A 519 5.46 -4.29 -26.33
N SER A 520 4.19 -3.91 -26.50
CA SER A 520 3.83 -2.51 -26.52
C SER A 520 4.05 -1.94 -25.13
N GLY A 521 4.63 -0.76 -24.99
CA GLY A 521 4.68 0.02 -23.75
C GLY A 521 3.31 0.48 -23.25
N VAL A 522 2.30 -0.37 -23.35
CA VAL A 522 0.99 -0.28 -22.72
C VAL A 522 0.98 -1.33 -21.61
N HIS A 523 0.67 -0.88 -20.40
CA HIS A 523 0.62 -1.74 -19.21
C HIS A 523 -0.22 -3.01 -19.45
N GLY A 524 0.45 -4.16 -19.46
CA GLY A 524 -0.17 -5.48 -19.42
C GLY A 524 0.34 -6.23 -18.19
N THR A 525 -0.57 -6.58 -17.29
CA THR A 525 -0.34 -7.52 -16.20
C THR A 525 0.13 -8.87 -16.76
N ALA A 526 1.38 -9.25 -16.49
CA ALA A 526 1.83 -10.61 -16.74
C ALA A 526 1.14 -11.54 -15.72
N ARG A 527 0.17 -12.35 -16.18
CA ARG A 527 -0.30 -13.54 -15.45
C ARG A 527 0.88 -14.49 -15.30
N ALA A 528 1.22 -14.83 -14.06
CA ALA A 528 2.14 -15.91 -13.77
C ALA A 528 1.56 -17.24 -14.24
N TRP A 529 2.33 -17.97 -15.03
CA TRP A 529 2.11 -19.38 -15.32
C TRP A 529 2.40 -20.17 -14.03
N SER A 530 1.37 -20.75 -13.42
CA SER A 530 1.50 -21.71 -12.32
C SER A 530 1.75 -23.10 -12.90
N GLY A 531 3.00 -23.54 -12.92
CA GLY A 531 3.34 -24.93 -13.16
C GLY A 531 3.31 -25.71 -11.85
N GLU A 532 2.29 -26.54 -11.64
CA GLU A 532 2.40 -27.67 -10.70
C GLU A 532 1.64 -28.90 -11.19
N ARG A 533 2.45 -29.87 -11.63
CA ARG A 533 2.41 -31.33 -11.46
C ARG A 533 1.18 -32.15 -11.88
N ASP A 534 1.49 -33.05 -12.81
CA ASP A 534 0.83 -34.32 -13.13
C ASP A 534 0.08 -34.99 -11.98
N GLY A 535 -1.20 -35.27 -12.23
CA GLY A 535 -2.03 -36.20 -11.49
C GLY A 535 -3.14 -36.69 -12.42
N ARG A 536 -2.97 -37.93 -12.92
CA ARG A 536 -3.85 -38.68 -13.83
C ARG A 536 -5.35 -38.43 -13.61
N CYS A 537 -6.11 -38.29 -14.69
CA CYS A 537 -7.29 -39.13 -14.99
C CYS A 537 -8.05 -38.64 -16.25
N GLY A 538 -8.12 -39.52 -17.26
CA GLY A 538 -9.31 -39.78 -18.10
C GLY A 538 -9.85 -38.68 -19.01
N PHE A 539 -9.55 -38.78 -20.32
CA PHE A 539 -10.44 -38.32 -21.39
C PHE A 539 -11.82 -39.00 -21.27
N PRO A 540 -12.91 -38.29 -21.61
CA PRO A 540 -13.62 -38.70 -22.82
C PRO A 540 -14.11 -37.52 -23.70
N SER A 541 -13.90 -37.74 -25.00
CA SER A 541 -14.72 -37.39 -26.17
C SER A 541 -15.81 -36.31 -26.08
N LEU A 542 -15.67 -35.36 -27.02
CA LEU A 542 -16.72 -34.62 -27.72
C LEU A 542 -18.01 -35.44 -27.96
N GLU A 543 -19.16 -34.79 -27.78
CA GLU A 543 -20.22 -34.72 -28.80
C GLU A 543 -21.21 -33.58 -28.49
N HIS A 544 -21.41 -32.77 -29.52
CA HIS A 544 -22.37 -31.66 -29.75
C HIS A 544 -22.20 -30.30 -29.06
#